data_AF-A0A645J8R6-F1
#
_entry.id   AF-A0A645J8R6-F1
#
_cell.length_a   1.000
_cell.length_b   1.000
_cell.length_c   1.000
_cell.angle_alpha   90.00
_cell.angle_beta   90.00
_cell.angle_gamma   90.00
#
_symmetry.space_group_name_H-M   'P 1'
#
loop_
_entity.id
_entity.type
_entity.pdbx_description
1 polymer ?
#
loop_
_entity_poly.entity_id
_entity_poly.type
_entity_poly.pdbx_seq_one_letter_code
_entity_poly.pdbx_strand_id
1 'polypeptide(L)'
;MIQTPLKPFVDAGLDPTKLGAGYRADETSLYLVADFGAGAGAQSTITNALFESVKANRAVLTYHADLDHYGIQLPAGKFEWAKDESSNDKDIVFAIAAQPLADLGVDVQNIEGWIFKVMKDDAGNDLDVLLKPFSLES
;
A
#
# COMPACT_ATOMS: atom_id res chain seq x y z
N MET A 1 -4.44 -6.76 -3.28
CA MET A 1 -5.40 -5.69 -2.93
C MET A 1 -5.17 -5.32 -1.47
N ILE A 2 -4.95 -4.04 -1.17
CA ILE A 2 -4.98 -3.52 0.21
C ILE A 2 -6.32 -2.83 0.39
N GLN A 3 -6.97 -3.00 1.55
CA GLN A 3 -8.24 -2.35 1.89
C GLN A 3 -8.05 -1.47 3.13
N THR A 4 -8.65 -0.28 3.11
CA THR A 4 -8.68 0.65 4.24
C THR A 4 -10.03 1.40 4.27
N PRO A 5 -10.50 1.89 5.43
CA PRO A 5 -11.71 2.71 5.47
C PRO A 5 -11.62 3.93 4.55
N LEU A 6 -12.68 4.19 3.78
CA LEU A 6 -12.75 5.32 2.85
C LEU A 6 -12.91 6.66 3.58
N LYS A 7 -13.68 6.66 4.68
CA LYS A 7 -14.12 7.89 5.35
C LYS A 7 -12.97 8.86 5.70
N PRO A 8 -11.83 8.43 6.28
CA PRO A 8 -10.71 9.35 6.55
C PRO A 8 -10.18 10.07 5.32
N PHE A 9 -10.20 9.42 4.14
CA PHE A 9 -9.73 10.03 2.90
C PHE A 9 -10.75 11.03 2.35
N VAL A 10 -12.05 10.72 2.43
CA VAL A 10 -13.11 11.64 2.01
C VAL A 10 -13.18 12.85 2.93
N ASP A 11 -13.03 12.65 4.24
CA ASP A 11 -12.95 13.74 5.21
C ASP A 11 -11.74 14.65 4.95
N ALA A 12 -10.65 14.08 4.42
CA ALA A 12 -9.47 14.81 3.95
C ALA A 12 -9.62 15.38 2.51
N GLY A 13 -10.80 15.30 1.89
CA GLY A 13 -11.08 15.95 0.60
C GLY A 13 -11.06 15.04 -0.63
N LEU A 14 -10.89 13.72 -0.48
CA LEU A 14 -10.97 12.79 -1.60
C LEU A 14 -12.37 12.80 -2.22
N ASP A 15 -12.42 13.03 -3.53
CA ASP A 15 -13.58 12.70 -4.37
C ASP A 15 -13.38 11.29 -4.98
N PRO A 16 -14.10 10.26 -4.50
CA PRO A 16 -13.90 8.88 -4.97
C PRO A 16 -14.19 8.70 -6.47
N THR A 17 -14.96 9.60 -7.08
CA THR A 17 -15.29 9.54 -8.51
C THR A 17 -14.12 9.92 -9.42
N LYS A 18 -13.06 10.52 -8.85
CA LYS A 18 -11.85 10.93 -9.57
C LYS A 18 -10.68 9.97 -9.42
N LEU A 19 -10.88 8.84 -8.73
CA LEU A 19 -9.82 7.85 -8.53
C LEU A 19 -9.31 7.31 -9.87
N GLY A 20 -8.00 7.37 -10.04
CA GLY A 20 -7.30 6.84 -11.21
C GLY A 20 -6.92 5.37 -11.09
N ALA A 21 -6.04 4.93 -12.00
CA ALA A 21 -5.47 3.59 -11.98
C ALA A 21 -4.79 3.28 -10.64
N GLY A 22 -4.89 2.03 -10.18
CA GLY A 22 -4.31 1.59 -8.91
C GLY A 22 -5.21 1.80 -7.70
N TYR A 23 -6.35 2.48 -7.86
CA TYR A 23 -7.33 2.68 -6.80
C TYR A 23 -8.72 2.18 -7.20
N ARG A 24 -9.52 1.81 -6.20
CA ARG A 24 -10.97 1.60 -6.30
C ARG A 24 -11.60 2.06 -5.00
N ALA A 25 -12.85 2.53 -5.03
CA ALA A 25 -13.64 2.75 -3.83
C ALA A 25 -15.03 2.13 -3.95
N ASP A 26 -15.60 1.75 -2.82
CA ASP A 26 -17.05 1.53 -2.65
C ASP A 26 -17.60 2.50 -1.58
N GLU A 27 -18.80 2.27 -1.08
CA GLU A 27 -19.42 3.14 -0.07
C GLU A 27 -18.62 3.28 1.24
N THR A 28 -17.77 2.31 1.56
CA THR A 28 -17.12 2.19 2.88
C THR A 28 -15.60 2.11 2.81
N SER A 29 -15.05 1.63 1.70
CA SER A 29 -13.66 1.19 1.62
C SER A 29 -12.95 1.79 0.43
N LEU A 30 -11.71 2.22 0.66
CA LEU A 30 -10.71 2.52 -0.35
C LEU A 30 -9.83 1.28 -0.54
N TYR A 31 -9.56 0.93 -1.79
CA TYR A 31 -8.75 -0.20 -2.18
C TYR A 31 -7.55 0.26 -3.00
N LEU A 32 -6.36 -0.22 -2.67
CA LEU A 32 -5.24 -0.24 -3.61
C LEU A 32 -5.30 -1.54 -4.39
N VAL A 33 -5.43 -1.41 -5.70
CA VAL A 33 -5.62 -2.52 -6.64
C VAL A 33 -4.43 -2.63 -7.57
N ALA A 34 -4.13 -3.86 -7.96
CA ALA A 34 -3.12 -4.16 -8.96
C ALA A 34 -3.65 -5.27 -9.86
N ASP A 35 -3.38 -5.14 -11.15
CA ASP A 35 -3.50 -6.23 -12.10
C ASP A 35 -2.09 -6.76 -12.37
N PHE A 36 -1.80 -7.95 -11.84
CA PHE A 36 -0.51 -8.61 -12.04
C PHE A 36 -0.52 -9.56 -13.25
N GLY A 37 -1.61 -9.59 -14.02
CA GLY A 37 -1.86 -10.50 -15.12
C GLY A 37 -2.71 -11.72 -14.71
N ALA A 38 -2.99 -12.56 -15.70
CA ALA A 38 -3.82 -13.75 -15.50
C ALA A 38 -3.07 -14.83 -14.69
N GLY A 39 -3.47 -15.01 -13.43
CA GLY A 39 -3.10 -16.16 -12.61
C GLY A 39 -3.90 -17.42 -12.97
N ALA A 40 -3.53 -18.55 -12.40
CA ALA A 40 -4.26 -19.80 -12.59
C ALA A 40 -5.50 -19.85 -11.67
N GLY A 41 -6.70 -19.76 -12.26
CA GLY A 41 -7.97 -20.09 -11.61
C GLY A 41 -8.36 -19.20 -10.43
N ALA A 42 -9.55 -19.48 -9.88
CA ALA A 42 -10.02 -18.83 -8.66
C ALA A 42 -9.22 -19.33 -7.45
N GLN A 43 -8.85 -18.41 -6.55
CA GLN A 43 -8.13 -18.74 -5.32
C GLN A 43 -9.09 -18.69 -4.13
N SER A 44 -9.00 -19.68 -3.25
CA SER A 44 -9.91 -19.84 -2.10
C SER A 44 -9.51 -19.02 -0.87
N THR A 45 -8.29 -18.44 -0.86
CA THR A 45 -7.80 -17.60 0.24
C THR A 45 -7.13 -16.34 -0.32
N ILE A 46 -7.15 -15.25 0.48
CA ILE A 46 -6.46 -14.00 0.15
C ILE A 46 -4.96 -14.23 0.01
N THR A 47 -4.37 -15.05 0.90
CA THR A 47 -2.95 -15.40 0.86
C THR A 47 -2.58 -16.10 -0.45
N ASN A 48 -3.37 -17.09 -0.90
CA ASN A 48 -3.13 -17.77 -2.16
C ASN A 48 -3.35 -16.81 -3.34
N ALA A 49 -4.39 -15.98 -3.31
CA ALA A 49 -4.62 -14.97 -4.35
C ALA A 49 -3.43 -14.02 -4.49
N LEU A 50 -2.88 -13.53 -3.37
CA LEU A 50 -1.72 -12.66 -3.35
C LEU A 50 -0.48 -13.38 -3.92
N PHE A 51 -0.15 -14.57 -3.41
CA PHE A 51 1.04 -15.30 -3.84
C PHE A 51 0.95 -15.85 -5.27
N GLU A 52 -0.23 -16.24 -5.75
CA GLU A 52 -0.41 -16.59 -7.16
C GLU A 52 -0.26 -15.37 -8.06
N SER A 53 -0.79 -14.22 -7.64
CA SER A 53 -0.75 -13.01 -8.45
C SER A 53 0.68 -12.49 -8.69
N VAL A 54 1.57 -12.57 -7.68
CA VAL A 54 2.99 -12.20 -7.84
C VAL A 54 3.79 -13.21 -8.68
N LYS A 55 3.29 -14.43 -8.92
CA LYS A 55 3.92 -15.35 -9.90
C LYS A 55 3.74 -14.87 -11.34
N ALA A 56 2.60 -14.23 -11.64
CA ALA A 56 2.33 -13.68 -12.96
C ALA A 56 3.23 -12.47 -13.25
N ASN A 57 3.61 -11.71 -12.23
CA ASN A 57 4.61 -10.64 -12.34
C ASN A 57 5.57 -10.63 -11.14
N ARG A 58 6.66 -11.39 -11.23
CA ARG A 58 7.66 -11.45 -10.14
C ARG A 58 8.43 -10.16 -9.91
N ALA A 59 8.44 -9.24 -10.87
CA ALA A 59 9.17 -7.98 -10.76
C ALA A 59 8.59 -7.04 -9.69
N VAL A 60 7.40 -7.33 -9.17
CA VAL A 60 6.77 -6.55 -8.09
C VAL A 60 7.23 -6.99 -6.70
N LEU A 61 7.97 -8.10 -6.59
CA LEU A 61 8.56 -8.53 -5.33
C LEU A 61 9.81 -7.69 -5.07
N THR A 62 9.85 -7.04 -3.91
CA THR A 62 10.95 -6.17 -3.51
C THR A 62 11.57 -6.65 -2.19
N TYR A 63 12.80 -6.17 -1.93
CA TYR A 63 13.48 -6.35 -0.66
C TYR A 63 14.13 -5.04 -0.23
N HIS A 64 13.75 -4.53 0.93
CA HIS A 64 14.31 -3.33 1.51
C HIS A 64 15.43 -3.72 2.48
N ALA A 65 16.66 -3.77 1.99
CA ALA A 65 17.81 -4.32 2.72
C ALA A 65 18.10 -3.60 4.05
N ASP A 66 17.93 -2.28 4.11
CA ASP A 66 18.20 -1.50 5.33
C ASP A 66 17.22 -1.81 6.47
N LEU A 67 16.04 -2.36 6.16
CA LEU A 67 15.05 -2.77 7.16
C LEU A 67 14.87 -4.29 7.23
N ASP A 68 15.56 -5.06 6.38
CA ASP A 68 15.27 -6.49 6.20
C ASP A 68 13.77 -6.79 5.97
N HIS A 69 13.10 -5.97 5.16
CA HIS A 69 11.68 -6.17 4.81
C HIS A 69 11.52 -6.75 3.41
N TYR A 70 10.61 -7.72 3.28
CA TYR A 70 10.07 -8.11 1.98
C TYR A 70 8.93 -7.18 1.58
N GLY A 71 8.71 -7.01 0.28
CA GLY A 71 7.63 -6.16 -0.21
C GLY A 71 6.93 -6.67 -1.46
N ILE A 72 5.71 -6.17 -1.65
CA ILE A 72 4.94 -6.27 -2.88
C ILE A 72 4.61 -4.85 -3.34
N GLN A 73 5.20 -4.45 -4.47
CA GLN A 73 4.91 -3.19 -5.13
C GLN A 73 3.51 -3.22 -5.75
N LEU A 74 2.75 -2.16 -5.50
CA LEU A 74 1.46 -1.88 -6.11
C LEU A 74 1.57 -0.60 -6.95
N PRO A 75 0.67 -0.36 -7.93
CA PRO A 75 0.70 0.87 -8.70
C PRO A 75 0.61 2.15 -7.85
N ALA A 76 -0.12 2.07 -6.73
CA ALA A 76 -0.43 3.19 -5.84
C ALA A 76 0.33 3.16 -4.51
N GLY A 77 1.25 2.21 -4.30
CA GLY A 77 1.85 2.01 -2.98
C GLY A 77 2.60 0.70 -2.85
N LYS A 78 2.81 0.25 -1.62
CA LYS A 78 3.49 -1.01 -1.31
C LYS A 78 2.94 -1.63 -0.03
N PHE A 79 2.99 -2.96 0.01
CA PHE A 79 2.86 -3.73 1.25
C PHE A 79 4.24 -4.27 1.59
N GLU A 80 4.69 -4.04 2.82
CA GLU A 80 5.97 -4.54 3.31
C GLU A 80 5.76 -5.32 4.62
N TRP A 81 6.56 -6.37 4.81
CA TRP A 81 6.61 -7.11 6.06
C TRP A 81 8.05 -7.48 6.42
N ALA A 82 8.30 -7.56 7.72
CA ALA A 82 9.60 -7.92 8.27
C ALA A 82 9.99 -9.36 7.90
N LYS A 83 11.28 -9.57 7.61
CA LYS A 83 11.84 -10.91 7.47
C LYS A 83 11.84 -11.68 8.79
N ASP A 84 11.98 -10.96 9.90
CA ASP A 84 11.94 -11.48 11.26
C ASP A 84 11.19 -10.48 12.15
N GLU A 85 10.00 -10.87 12.61
CA GLU A 85 9.10 -10.05 13.43
C GLU A 85 9.67 -9.81 14.85
N SER A 86 10.61 -10.64 15.31
CA SER A 86 11.17 -10.53 16.68
C SER A 86 12.24 -9.44 16.84
N SER A 87 12.70 -8.84 15.73
CA SER A 87 13.84 -7.91 15.73
C SER A 87 13.56 -6.57 15.02
N ASN A 88 12.33 -6.34 14.56
CA ASN A 88 11.97 -5.15 13.80
C ASN A 88 11.07 -4.19 14.58
N ASP A 89 11.21 -2.88 14.32
CA ASP A 89 10.35 -1.84 14.92
C ASP A 89 8.90 -1.88 14.39
N LYS A 90 8.71 -2.43 13.20
CA LYS A 90 7.41 -2.57 12.52
C LYS A 90 7.36 -3.88 11.76
N ASP A 91 6.39 -4.73 12.05
CA ASP A 91 6.28 -6.04 11.42
C ASP A 91 5.60 -5.96 10.06
N ILE A 92 4.63 -5.06 9.92
CA ILE A 92 3.89 -4.83 8.69
C ILE A 92 3.76 -3.33 8.45
N VAL A 93 3.95 -2.90 7.20
CA VAL A 93 3.67 -1.53 6.77
C VAL A 93 2.89 -1.55 5.46
N PHE A 94 1.72 -0.91 5.44
CA PHE A 94 1.13 -0.46 4.18
C PHE A 94 1.60 0.97 3.92
N ALA A 95 2.12 1.21 2.73
CA ALA A 95 2.48 2.55 2.27
C ALA A 95 1.71 2.92 1.01
N ILE A 96 1.22 4.16 0.95
CA ILE A 96 0.56 4.74 -0.23
C ILE A 96 1.43 5.91 -0.68
N ALA A 97 1.70 6.03 -1.98
CA ALA A 97 2.30 7.24 -2.53
C ALA A 97 1.30 8.40 -2.34
N ALA A 98 1.72 9.48 -1.69
CA ALA A 98 0.80 10.56 -1.33
C ALA A 98 0.46 11.45 -2.53
N GLN A 99 1.42 11.67 -3.44
CA GLN A 99 1.28 12.62 -4.55
C GLN A 99 0.01 12.38 -5.42
N PRO A 100 -0.33 11.15 -5.85
CA PRO A 100 -1.54 10.94 -6.65
C PRO A 100 -2.83 11.31 -5.91
N LEU A 101 -2.88 11.22 -4.59
CA LEU A 101 -4.03 11.66 -3.79
C LEU A 101 -4.01 13.17 -3.60
N ALA A 102 -2.83 13.76 -3.35
CA ALA A 102 -2.67 15.22 -3.25
C ALA A 102 -3.09 15.92 -4.55
N ASP A 103 -2.75 15.35 -5.71
CA ASP A 103 -3.15 15.83 -7.04
C ASP A 103 -4.69 15.84 -7.24
N LEU A 104 -5.41 15.01 -6.48
CA LEU A 104 -6.88 14.98 -6.44
C LEU A 104 -7.49 15.97 -5.44
N GLY A 105 -6.65 16.74 -4.72
CA GLY A 105 -7.06 17.70 -3.71
C GLY A 105 -7.18 17.12 -2.30
N VAL A 106 -6.66 15.91 -2.05
CA VAL A 106 -6.64 15.32 -0.71
C VAL A 106 -5.59 16.01 0.15
N ASP A 107 -5.97 16.40 1.36
CA ASP A 107 -5.04 16.82 2.40
C ASP A 107 -4.32 15.61 3.00
N VAL A 108 -3.30 15.14 2.30
CA VAL A 108 -2.51 13.96 2.65
C VAL A 108 -1.75 14.10 3.98
N GLN A 109 -1.60 15.31 4.52
CA GLN A 109 -0.97 15.49 5.82
C GLN A 109 -1.94 15.21 6.98
N ASN A 110 -3.24 15.20 6.71
CA ASN A 110 -4.31 15.14 7.71
C ASN A 110 -5.31 14.01 7.45
N ILE A 111 -4.83 12.81 7.10
CA ILE A 111 -5.67 11.62 6.98
C ILE A 111 -5.67 10.85 8.29
N GLU A 112 -6.83 10.75 8.94
CA GLU A 112 -6.94 10.08 10.24
C GLU A 112 -6.41 8.64 10.19
N GLY A 113 -5.54 8.33 11.15
CA GLY A 113 -4.96 6.99 11.31
C GLY A 113 -3.84 6.65 10.32
N TRP A 114 -3.42 7.58 9.46
CA TRP A 114 -2.25 7.43 8.58
C TRP A 114 -1.14 8.40 8.99
N ILE A 115 0.11 7.96 8.83
CA ILE A 115 1.29 8.78 9.13
C ILE A 115 1.83 9.33 7.81
N PHE A 116 1.78 10.65 7.63
CA PHE A 116 2.47 11.30 6.52
C PHE A 116 3.98 11.40 6.80
N LYS A 117 4.81 11.08 5.80
CA LYS A 117 6.27 11.20 5.89
C LYS A 117 6.89 11.48 4.53
N VAL A 118 7.95 12.28 4.53
CA VAL A 118 8.87 12.39 3.38
C VAL A 118 9.96 11.33 3.54
N MET A 119 10.06 10.44 2.56
CA MET A 119 11.06 9.37 2.51
C MET A 119 11.95 9.56 1.28
N LYS A 120 13.03 8.78 1.19
CA LYS A 120 13.85 8.70 -0.03
C LYS A 120 13.41 7.50 -0.86
N ASP A 121 13.26 7.71 -2.17
CA ASP A 121 13.14 6.60 -3.12
C ASP A 121 14.51 5.96 -3.39
N ASP A 122 14.54 4.88 -4.19
CA ASP A 122 15.78 4.16 -4.54
C ASP A 122 16.77 5.04 -5.33
N ALA A 123 16.30 6.14 -5.93
CA ALA A 123 17.12 7.12 -6.64
C ALA A 123 17.57 8.30 -5.75
N GLY A 124 17.16 8.32 -4.47
CA GLY A 124 17.49 9.36 -3.49
C GLY A 124 16.62 10.63 -3.57
N ASN A 125 15.54 10.61 -4.36
CA ASN A 125 14.59 11.72 -4.43
C ASN A 125 13.63 11.69 -3.23
N ASP A 126 13.10 12.85 -2.88
CA ASP A 126 12.03 12.93 -1.89
C ASP A 126 10.74 12.32 -2.45
N LEU A 127 10.13 11.46 -1.65
CA LEU A 127 8.87 10.81 -1.93
C LEU A 127 7.96 10.94 -0.71
N ASP A 128 6.84 11.63 -0.90
CA ASP A 128 5.80 11.74 0.11
C ASP A 128 4.99 10.45 0.19
N VAL A 129 4.89 9.89 1.39
CA VAL A 129 4.20 8.62 1.66
C VAL A 129 3.24 8.73 2.83
N LEU A 130 2.14 7.98 2.73
CA LEU A 130 1.23 7.69 3.84
C LEU A 130 1.54 6.29 4.36
N LEU A 131 1.86 6.15 5.64
CA LEU A 131 2.21 4.89 6.26
C LEU A 131 1.15 4.43 7.26
N LYS A 132 0.79 3.16 7.20
CA LYS A 132 -0.02 2.45 8.19
C LYS A 132 0.78 1.27 8.73
N PRO A 133 1.53 1.45 9.84
CA PRO A 133 2.30 0.38 10.45
C PRO A 133 1.44 -0.49 11.38
N PHE A 134 1.84 -1.75 11.51
CA PHE A 134 1.30 -2.71 12.49
C PHE A 134 2.46 -3.46 13.13
N SER A 135 2.32 -3.69 14.42
CA SER A 135 3.13 -4.65 15.17
C SER A 135 2.29 -5.90 15.41
N LEU A 136 2.88 -7.06 15.18
CA LEU A 136 2.31 -8.37 15.39
C LEU A 136 2.63 -8.92 16.79
N GLU A 137 3.60 -8.32 17.48
CA GLU A 137 3.78 -8.54 18.92
C GLU A 137 2.70 -7.81 19.73
N SER A 138 2.15 -8.53 20.71
CA SER A 138 1.09 -8.12 21.64
C SER A 138 1.63 -8.00 23.07
#